data_AF-A0A3S0NXV4-F1
#
_entry.id   AF-A0A3S0NXV4-F1
#
_cell.length_a   1.000
_cell.length_b   1.000
_cell.length_c   1.000
_cell.angle_alpha   90.00
_cell.angle_beta   90.00
_cell.angle_gamma   90.00
#
_symmetry.space_group_name_H-M   'P 1'
#
loop_
_entity.id
_entity.type
_entity.pdbx_description
1 polymer ?
#
loop_
_entity_poly.entity_id
_entity_poly.type
_entity_poly.pdbx_seq_one_letter_code
_entity_poly.pdbx_strand_id
1 'polypeptide(L)'
;MKILKYIINEKKIPIIFSSKILHNEVLQQGESAGFLILRLDKKEQQFSVKCYGESSTLNIAKAAEDESLIEDYLNNEFVTFSK
;
A
#
# COMPACT_ATOMS: atom_id res chain seq x y z
N MET A 1 6.88 -12.25 5.97
CA MET A 1 6.10 -11.82 4.80
C MET A 1 4.66 -11.62 5.25
N LYS A 2 4.10 -10.41 5.11
CA LYS A 2 2.70 -10.14 5.46
C LYS A 2 1.96 -9.66 4.22
N ILE A 3 0.78 -10.24 3.98
CA ILE A 3 -0.16 -9.78 2.97
C ILE A 3 -1.13 -8.82 3.67
N LEU A 4 -1.16 -7.58 3.19
CA LEU A 4 -2.02 -6.50 3.67
C LEU A 4 -2.91 -6.03 2.51
N LYS A 5 -3.87 -5.16 2.82
CA LYS A 5 -4.66 -4.43 1.83
C LYS A 5 -4.25 -2.97 1.82
N TYR A 6 -4.50 -2.30 0.71
CA TYR A 6 -4.34 -0.86 0.59
C TYR A 6 -5.45 -0.21 -0.22
N ILE A 7 -5.59 1.09 -0.02
CA ILE A 7 -6.31 2.04 -0.89
C ILE A 7 -5.37 3.22 -1.12
N ILE A 8 -5.27 3.68 -2.36
CA ILE A 8 -4.71 5.01 -2.69
C ILE A 8 -5.86 5.99 -2.77
N ASN A 9 -5.82 7.02 -1.93
CA ASN A 9 -6.84 8.07 -1.96
C ASN A 9 -6.55 9.12 -3.06
N GLU A 10 -7.49 10.04 -3.27
CA GLU A 10 -7.40 11.14 -4.25
C GLU A 10 -6.22 12.11 -4.01
N LYS A 11 -5.59 12.05 -2.83
CA LYS A 11 -4.40 12.84 -2.50
C LYS A 11 -3.11 12.06 -2.72
N LYS A 12 -3.17 10.89 -3.38
CA LYS A 12 -2.04 9.97 -3.59
C LYS A 12 -1.40 9.50 -2.28
N ILE A 13 -2.18 9.44 -1.19
CA ILE A 13 -1.70 8.92 0.11
C ILE A 13 -2.15 7.47 0.24
N PRO A 14 -1.22 6.52 0.50
CA PRO A 14 -1.56 5.13 0.68
C PRO A 14 -2.09 4.87 2.09
N ILE A 15 -3.19 4.14 2.19
CA ILE A 15 -3.77 3.69 3.45
C ILE A 15 -3.65 2.18 3.50
N ILE A 16 -2.77 1.69 4.37
CA ILE A 16 -2.44 0.26 4.50
C ILE A 16 -3.15 -0.32 5.72
N PHE A 17 -3.80 -1.46 5.56
CA PHE A 17 -4.58 -2.08 6.62
C PHE A 17 -4.62 -3.60 6.54
N SER A 18 -5.14 -4.21 7.61
CA SER A 18 -5.28 -5.66 7.74
C SER A 18 -6.09 -6.26 6.59
N SER A 19 -5.66 -7.42 6.08
CA SER A 19 -6.40 -8.16 5.05
C SER A 19 -7.81 -8.59 5.49
N LYS A 20 -8.10 -8.57 6.80
CA LYS A 20 -9.41 -8.88 7.38
C LYS A 20 -10.46 -7.77 7.20
N ILE A 21 -10.04 -6.55 6.89
CA ILE A 21 -10.94 -5.40 6.71
C ILE A 21 -11.24 -5.26 5.21
N LEU A 22 -12.48 -4.94 4.85
CA LEU A 22 -12.87 -4.66 3.47
C LEU A 22 -12.45 -3.25 3.07
N HIS A 23 -12.20 -3.01 1.78
CA HIS A 23 -11.77 -1.68 1.32
C HIS A 23 -12.84 -0.61 1.59
N ASN A 24 -14.11 -0.93 1.36
CA ASN A 24 -15.23 -0.01 1.60
C ASN A 24 -15.50 0.30 3.08
N GLU A 25 -14.99 -0.50 4.01
CA GLU A 25 -15.02 -0.19 5.45
C GLU A 25 -14.00 0.88 5.84
N VAL A 26 -12.93 1.03 5.05
CA VAL A 26 -11.86 2.01 5.28
C VAL A 26 -12.18 3.33 4.59
N LEU A 27 -12.62 3.26 3.33
CA LEU A 27 -12.92 4.42 2.49
C LEU A 27 -14.01 4.05 1.47
N GLN A 28 -14.97 4.95 1.27
CA GLN A 28 -16.05 4.76 0.29
C GLN A 28 -15.59 4.96 -1.16
N GLN A 29 -14.44 5.60 -1.37
CA GLN A 29 -13.86 5.85 -2.69
C GLN A 29 -12.33 5.87 -2.62
N GLY A 30 -11.69 5.58 -3.74
CA GLY A 30 -10.24 5.62 -3.91
C GLY A 30 -9.88 5.57 -5.39
N GLU A 31 -8.65 5.96 -5.74
CA GLU A 31 -8.18 5.93 -7.12
C GLU A 31 -7.78 4.51 -7.55
N SER A 32 -7.14 3.78 -6.63
CA SER A 32 -6.73 2.40 -6.83
C SER A 32 -6.77 1.65 -5.49
N ALA A 33 -6.93 0.33 -5.56
CA ALA A 33 -6.92 -0.51 -4.37
C ALA A 33 -6.57 -1.96 -4.71
N GLY A 34 -6.04 -2.67 -3.72
CA GLY A 34 -5.74 -4.09 -3.87
C GLY A 34 -5.09 -4.68 -2.63
N PHE A 35 -4.25 -5.68 -2.86
CA PHE A 35 -3.44 -6.34 -1.87
C PHE A 35 -1.97 -5.96 -2.06
N LEU A 36 -1.21 -5.96 -0.97
CA LEU A 36 0.23 -5.76 -1.01
C LEU A 36 0.97 -6.80 -0.18
N ILE A 37 2.15 -7.20 -0.66
CA ILE A 37 3.15 -7.91 0.12
C ILE A 37 4.19 -6.88 0.56
N LEU A 38 4.33 -6.72 1.88
CA LEU A 38 5.35 -5.85 2.47
C LEU A 38 6.56 -6.66 2.93
N ARG A 39 7.75 -6.22 2.55
CA ARG A 39 9.04 -6.75 3.02
C ARG A 39 9.88 -5.59 3.54
N LEU A 40 10.61 -5.82 4.63
CA LEU A 40 11.64 -4.90 5.12
C LEU A 40 12.98 -5.58 4.89
N ASP A 41 13.81 -5.01 4.02
CA ASP A 41 15.21 -5.39 3.90
C ASP A 41 15.96 -4.83 5.11
N LYS A 42 16.49 -5.73 5.95
CA LYS A 42 17.21 -5.33 7.16
C LYS A 42 18.62 -4.81 6.89
N LYS A 43 19.21 -5.12 5.73
CA LYS A 43 20.55 -4.68 5.37
C LYS A 43 20.52 -3.24 4.87
N GLU A 44 19.67 -2.99 3.88
CA GLU A 44 19.48 -1.65 3.30
C GLU A 44 18.57 -0.76 4.15
N GLN A 45 17.91 -1.34 5.17
CA GLN A 45 16.89 -0.69 5.99
C GLN A 45 15.75 -0.10 5.16
N GLN A 46 15.34 -0.79 4.10
CA GLN A 46 14.32 -0.30 3.15
C GLN A 46 13.12 -1.23 3.08
N PHE A 47 11.94 -0.64 2.97
CA PHE A 47 10.73 -1.34 2.59
C PHE A 47 10.75 -1.64 1.10
N SER A 48 10.28 -2.83 0.75
CA SER A 48 9.96 -3.22 -0.62
C SER A 48 8.52 -3.72 -0.69
N VAL A 49 7.82 -3.27 -1.73
CA VAL A 49 6.37 -3.49 -1.89
C VAL A 49 6.07 -4.20 -3.21
N LYS A 50 5.17 -5.19 -3.14
CA LYS A 50 4.54 -5.77 -4.35
C LYS A 50 3.03 -5.70 -4.22
N CYS A 51 2.36 -5.09 -5.19
CA CYS A 51 0.92 -4.89 -5.20
C CYS A 51 0.25 -5.78 -6.26
N TYR A 52 -0.98 -6.23 -5.98
CA TYR A 52 -1.74 -7.08 -6.90
C TYR A 52 -3.25 -7.05 -6.61
N GLY A 53 -4.02 -7.50 -7.59
CA GLY A 53 -5.46 -7.67 -7.50
C GLY A 53 -6.24 -6.36 -7.61
N GLU A 54 -7.45 -6.39 -7.08
CA GLU A 54 -8.45 -5.33 -7.16
C GLU A 54 -9.33 -5.33 -5.89
N SER A 55 -10.14 -4.29 -5.75
CA SER A 55 -11.21 -4.25 -4.76
C SER A 55 -12.56 -4.47 -5.42
N SER A 56 -13.18 -5.63 -5.19
CA SER A 56 -14.55 -5.89 -5.68
C SER A 56 -15.60 -5.02 -4.96
N THR A 57 -15.33 -4.58 -3.73
CA THR A 57 -16.24 -3.73 -2.95
C THR A 57 -16.26 -2.28 -3.43
N LEU A 58 -15.17 -1.80 -4.01
CA LEU A 58 -15.05 -0.45 -4.56
C LEU A 58 -15.07 -0.41 -6.09
N ASN A 59 -15.02 -1.58 -6.74
CA ASN A 59 -14.93 -1.74 -8.19
C ASN A 59 -13.77 -0.95 -8.82
N ILE A 60 -12.61 -0.97 -8.15
CA ILE A 60 -11.35 -0.34 -8.60
C ILE A 60 -10.21 -1.36 -8.51
N ALA A 61 -9.27 -1.28 -9.45
CA ALA A 61 -8.12 -2.18 -9.53
C ALA A 61 -6.83 -1.51 -9.04
N LYS A 62 -5.77 -2.31 -8.89
CA LYS A 62 -4.40 -1.80 -8.78
C LYS A 62 -4.04 -0.95 -10.02
N ALA A 63 -3.41 0.20 -9.79
CA ALA A 63 -2.73 0.99 -10.81
C ALA A 63 -1.25 0.61 -10.92
N ALA A 64 -0.59 0.94 -12.03
CA ALA A 64 0.80 0.53 -12.28
C ALA A 64 1.77 1.10 -11.21
N GLU A 65 1.55 2.35 -10.85
CA GLU A 65 2.35 3.18 -9.94
C GLU A 65 2.17 2.87 -8.45
N ASP A 66 1.18 2.06 -8.06
CA ASP A 66 0.86 1.81 -6.65
C ASP A 66 2.05 1.25 -5.86
N GLU A 67 2.88 0.42 -6.50
CA GLU A 67 4.04 -0.18 -5.86
C GLU A 67 5.06 0.88 -5.45
N SER A 68 5.48 1.72 -6.42
CA SER A 68 6.42 2.81 -6.17
C SER A 68 5.87 3.83 -5.17
N LEU A 69 4.59 4.18 -5.30
CA LEU A 69 3.98 5.18 -4.42
C LEU A 69 3.96 4.72 -2.96
N ILE A 70 3.57 3.46 -2.72
CA ILE A 70 3.55 2.90 -1.36
C ILE A 70 4.97 2.71 -0.83
N GLU A 71 5.90 2.24 -1.66
CA GLU A 71 7.29 2.04 -1.28
C GLU A 71 7.97 3.35 -0.88
N ASP A 72 7.81 4.40 -1.70
CA ASP A 72 8.35 5.74 -1.42
C ASP A 72 7.74 6.33 -0.15
N TYR A 73 6.42 6.21 0.03
CA TYR A 73 5.75 6.67 1.23
C TYR A 73 6.31 6.01 2.50
N LEU A 74 6.42 4.67 2.50
CA LEU A 74 6.90 3.93 3.66
C LEU A 74 8.37 4.24 3.98
N ASN A 75 9.21 4.32 2.94
CA ASN A 75 10.62 4.62 3.13
C ASN A 75 10.83 6.05 3.63
N ASN A 76 10.11 7.04 3.09
CA ASN A 76 10.25 8.43 3.55
C ASN A 76 9.75 8.66 4.99
N GLU A 77 8.67 7.98 5.40
CA GLU A 77 8.07 8.17 6.72
C GLU A 77 8.77 7.35 7.82
N PHE A 78 9.21 6.12 7.51
CA PHE A 78 9.64 5.16 8.53
C PHE A 78 11.11 4.75 8.43
N VAL A 79 11.80 5.08 7.33
CA VAL A 79 13.24 4.85 7.20
C VAL A 79 13.96 6.17 7.42
N THR A 80 14.48 6.35 8.63
CA THR A 80 15.38 7.47 8.91
C THR A 80 16.79 7.04 8.53
N PHE A 81 17.39 7.72 7.54
CA PHE A 81 18.85 7.71 7.47
C PHE A 81 19.36 8.28 8.80
N SER A 82 20.13 7.50 9.53
CA SER A 82 20.92 8.05 10.64
C SER A 82 21.86 9.08 10.01
N LYS A 83 21.50 10.36 10.09
CA LYS A 83 22.39 11.46 9.72
C LYS A 83 23.51 11.58 10.74
#